data_AF-A0A382E3R1-F1
#
_entry.id   AF-A0A382E3R1-F1
#
_cell.length_a   1.000
_cell.length_b   1.000
_cell.length_c   1.000
_cell.angle_alpha   90.00
_cell.angle_beta   90.00
_cell.angle_gamma   90.00
#
_symmetry.space_group_name_H-M   'P 1'
#
loop_
_entity.id
_entity.type
_entity.pdbx_description
1 polymer ?
#
loop_
_entity_poly.entity_id
_entity_poly.type
_entity_poly.pdbx_seq_one_letter_code
_entity_poly.pdbx_strand_id
1 'polypeptide(L)'
;MRIWLALVLLIPLTARAGHWSLEPVRRPAVPALGQAQKPANAIDSFVLKRLAGAGLAPSLLAGRPVLIRRLHLVMLGMHPSPGEVAAFVNDPRPDAWERLVDRVLEDPRLGERWAQHWLDVIRYGETHGFETNRERPNAWPFRDWVVDAFNRDLPYDRFVRGQLAGDALGSGVGTGFLVAGPYDLVKSQDINLTLMQRQNELDGIINTTGTTFLGLTLGCARCHDHKFDPVTVRDYYSLQAIFAGVNHEERIVEQPSDPVLAREQAKLSGRIDSARKELARFGAQVPRFKPPVNARGNEEVFEPVQARFVRFNIARTNQSEPCVDELEIFALADNENIALASAGARATASGVYLDGGNPIHQLALVNDGRYGNSRSWIANSSTNAWVQIELAKPATIGRIKWARDREGRYNDRLAVEYTFEVATEPGQWRTVASSADRPPTGDGTQTKLEYLL
;
A
#
# COMPACT_ATOMS: atom_id res chain seq x y z
N MET A 1 -36.32 -0.07 11.86
CA MET A 1 -35.99 -1.36 12.51
C MET A 1 -35.28 -1.04 13.82
N ARG A 2 -36.09 -0.75 14.83
CA ARG A 2 -35.68 -0.25 16.15
C ARG A 2 -35.68 -1.45 17.11
N ILE A 3 -34.70 -1.50 18.03
CA ILE A 3 -34.61 -2.41 19.18
C ILE A 3 -34.25 -3.87 18.82
N TRP A 4 -32.98 -4.21 18.63
CA TRP A 4 -32.47 -5.60 18.80
C TRP A 4 -30.95 -5.72 19.12
N LEU A 5 -30.26 -4.65 19.52
CA LEU A 5 -28.82 -4.70 19.86
C LEU A 5 -28.52 -4.83 21.37
N ALA A 6 -29.54 -4.86 22.22
CA ALA A 6 -29.37 -5.01 23.67
C ALA A 6 -29.41 -6.47 24.17
N LEU A 7 -29.78 -7.45 23.33
CA LEU A 7 -29.97 -8.84 23.77
C LEU A 7 -28.79 -9.79 23.50
N VAL A 8 -27.77 -9.38 22.73
CA VAL A 8 -26.65 -10.26 22.39
C VAL A 8 -25.58 -10.34 23.52
N LEU A 9 -25.68 -9.47 24.53
CA LEU A 9 -24.83 -9.51 25.74
C LEU A 9 -25.39 -10.39 26.87
N LEU A 10 -26.50 -11.11 26.63
CA LEU A 10 -27.17 -11.97 27.61
C LEU A 10 -27.24 -13.44 27.14
N ILE A 11 -26.30 -13.91 26.33
CA ILE A 11 -26.05 -15.35 26.28
C ILE A 11 -25.39 -15.69 27.62
N PRO A 12 -26.04 -16.43 28.52
CA PRO A 12 -25.32 -16.98 29.64
C PRO A 12 -24.38 -18.00 28.99
N LEU A 13 -23.11 -17.62 28.81
CA LEU A 13 -22.03 -18.58 28.81
C LEU A 13 -22.29 -19.40 30.08
N THR A 14 -22.87 -20.59 29.92
CA THR A 14 -23.08 -21.51 31.03
C THR A 14 -21.68 -21.88 31.47
N ALA A 15 -21.16 -21.07 32.38
CA ALA A 15 -19.81 -21.14 32.86
C ALA A 15 -19.59 -22.55 33.36
N ARG A 16 -18.52 -23.18 32.89
CA ARG A 16 -17.89 -24.24 33.67
C ARG A 16 -17.59 -23.62 35.04
N ALA A 17 -18.38 -23.98 36.04
CA ALA A 17 -18.32 -23.40 37.36
C ALA A 17 -16.89 -23.48 37.91
N GLY A 18 -16.32 -22.33 38.32
CA GLY A 18 -15.06 -22.27 39.08
C GLY A 18 -13.88 -21.51 38.44
N HIS A 19 -13.98 -20.96 37.22
CA HIS A 19 -12.91 -20.10 36.70
C HIS A 19 -13.10 -18.64 37.16
N TRP A 20 -12.15 -18.13 37.95
CA TRP A 20 -12.24 -16.84 38.66
C TRP A 20 -12.57 -15.64 37.76
N SER A 21 -12.10 -15.64 36.50
CA SER A 21 -12.28 -14.51 35.57
C SER A 21 -13.70 -14.43 34.98
N LEU A 22 -14.51 -15.48 35.14
CA LEU A 22 -15.88 -15.57 34.63
C LEU A 22 -16.92 -15.42 35.73
N GLU A 23 -16.48 -15.31 36.98
CA GLU A 23 -17.36 -15.06 38.11
C GLU A 23 -17.68 -13.56 38.20
N PRO A 24 -18.88 -13.18 38.70
CA PRO A 24 -19.21 -11.79 38.93
C PRO A 24 -18.17 -11.11 39.84
N VAL A 25 -17.67 -9.94 39.42
CA VAL A 25 -16.72 -9.15 40.21
C VAL A 25 -17.38 -8.71 41.51
N ARG A 26 -16.88 -9.21 42.64
CA ARG A 26 -17.32 -8.81 43.98
C ARG A 26 -16.32 -7.81 44.56
N ARG A 27 -16.80 -6.64 45.00
CA ARG A 27 -15.95 -5.63 45.64
C ARG A 27 -15.48 -6.16 47.00
N PRO A 28 -14.16 -6.39 47.21
CA PRO A 28 -13.66 -6.88 48.48
C PRO A 28 -13.70 -5.79 49.56
N ALA A 29 -13.78 -6.22 50.83
CA ALA A 29 -13.58 -5.30 51.95
C ALA A 29 -12.13 -4.78 51.95
N VAL A 30 -11.97 -3.46 52.10
CA VAL A 30 -10.65 -2.84 52.19
C VAL A 30 -9.96 -3.29 53.48
N PRO A 31 -8.71 -3.78 53.43
CA PRO A 31 -8.05 -4.24 54.62
C PRO A 31 -7.80 -3.10 55.61
N ALA A 32 -8.11 -3.34 56.88
CA ALA A 32 -7.70 -2.46 57.96
C ALA A 32 -6.18 -2.60 58.17
N LEU A 33 -5.47 -1.49 58.05
CA LEU A 33 -4.06 -1.39 58.40
C LEU A 33 -3.92 -0.87 59.83
N GLY A 34 -2.88 -1.29 60.55
CA GLY A 34 -2.57 -0.75 61.88
C GLY A 34 -2.20 0.74 61.82
N GLN A 35 -2.22 1.44 62.96
CA GLN A 35 -2.04 2.90 63.04
C GLN A 35 -0.73 3.44 62.43
N ALA A 36 0.30 2.61 62.30
CA ALA A 36 1.60 2.99 61.76
C ALA A 36 1.65 3.06 60.22
N GLN A 37 0.63 2.56 59.50
CA GLN A 37 0.59 2.57 58.04
C GLN A 37 -0.57 3.45 57.57
N LYS A 38 -0.24 4.58 56.92
CA LYS A 38 -1.23 5.50 56.36
C LYS A 38 -1.29 5.32 54.83
N PRO A 39 -2.26 4.56 54.29
CA PRO A 39 -2.42 4.39 52.84
C PRO A 39 -2.88 5.71 52.20
N ALA A 40 -2.45 6.01 50.97
CA ALA A 40 -2.93 7.18 50.24
C ALA A 40 -4.29 6.90 49.59
N ASN A 41 -4.56 5.66 49.21
CA ASN A 41 -5.85 5.21 48.69
C ASN A 41 -6.16 3.74 49.08
N ALA A 42 -7.35 3.25 48.74
CA ALA A 42 -7.77 1.90 49.09
C ALA A 42 -6.91 0.77 48.49
N ILE A 43 -6.29 0.99 47.32
CA ILE A 43 -5.40 0.01 46.66
C ILE A 43 -4.14 -0.18 47.50
N ASP A 44 -3.58 0.90 48.03
CA ASP A 44 -2.40 0.84 48.89
C ASP A 44 -2.65 -0.03 50.12
N SER A 45 -3.87 -0.06 50.66
CA SER A 45 -4.22 -0.95 51.78
C SER A 45 -4.02 -2.43 51.46
N PHE A 46 -4.32 -2.85 50.23
CA PHE A 46 -4.10 -4.23 49.79
C PHE A 46 -2.61 -4.53 49.61
N VAL A 47 -1.86 -3.60 48.99
CA VAL A 47 -0.42 -3.75 48.76
C VAL A 47 0.35 -3.80 50.10
N LEU A 48 0.07 -2.84 50.99
CA LEU A 48 0.72 -2.73 52.30
C LEU A 48 0.43 -3.94 53.19
N LYS A 49 -0.82 -4.46 53.19
CA LYS A 49 -1.14 -5.70 53.91
C LYS A 49 -0.32 -6.88 53.39
N ARG A 50 -0.15 -7.00 52.07
CA ARG A 50 0.63 -8.10 51.47
C ARG A 50 2.12 -7.99 51.80
N LEU A 51 2.68 -6.78 51.74
CA LEU A 51 4.07 -6.49 52.11
C LEU A 51 4.33 -6.79 53.59
N ALA A 52 3.45 -6.31 54.47
CA ALA A 52 3.56 -6.56 55.91
C ALA A 52 3.52 -8.06 56.23
N GLY A 53 2.61 -8.82 55.60
CA GLY A 53 2.55 -10.27 55.75
C GLY A 53 3.77 -11.01 55.20
N ALA A 54 4.55 -10.38 54.33
CA ALA A 54 5.81 -10.90 53.80
C ALA A 54 7.05 -10.36 54.55
N GLY A 55 6.88 -9.53 55.59
CA GLY A 55 8.00 -8.88 56.29
C GLY A 55 8.76 -7.87 55.44
N LEU A 56 8.12 -7.31 54.39
CA LEU A 56 8.71 -6.34 53.47
C LEU A 56 8.20 -4.93 53.74
N ALA A 57 9.05 -3.94 53.49
CA ALA A 57 8.68 -2.52 53.47
C ALA A 57 8.58 -2.00 52.02
N PRO A 58 7.78 -0.95 51.76
CA PRO A 58 7.80 -0.26 50.47
C PRO A 58 9.20 0.25 50.13
N SER A 59 9.53 0.28 48.84
CA SER A 59 10.75 0.93 48.38
C SER A 59 10.70 2.44 48.64
N LEU A 60 11.87 3.03 48.90
CA LEU A 60 11.99 4.49 49.03
C LEU A 60 11.55 5.18 47.74
N LEU A 61 10.89 6.33 47.89
CA LEU A 61 10.51 7.16 46.76
C LEU A 61 11.78 7.62 46.02
N ALA A 62 11.75 7.55 44.69
CA ALA A 62 12.87 7.98 43.87
C ALA A 62 13.05 9.51 43.97
N GLY A 63 14.30 9.98 43.80
CA GLY A 63 14.57 11.43 43.73
C GLY A 63 13.86 12.10 42.55
N ARG A 64 13.57 13.41 42.68
CA ARG A 64 12.81 14.20 41.69
C ARG A 64 13.32 14.04 40.23
N PRO A 65 14.63 14.07 39.93
CA PRO A 65 15.11 13.88 38.56
C PRO A 65 14.74 12.52 37.95
N VAL A 66 14.72 11.47 38.79
CA VAL A 66 14.34 10.11 38.36
C VAL A 66 12.84 10.01 38.15
N LEU A 67 12.05 10.64 39.02
CA LEU A 67 10.58 10.63 38.92
C LEU A 67 10.08 11.26 37.62
N ILE A 68 10.53 12.49 37.29
CA ILE A 68 10.10 13.14 36.04
C ILE A 68 10.54 12.36 34.80
N ARG A 69 11.77 11.80 34.80
CA ARG A 69 12.27 10.97 33.70
C ARG A 69 11.40 9.73 33.50
N ARG A 70 11.07 9.00 34.58
CA ARG A 70 10.21 7.81 34.50
C ARG A 70 8.83 8.16 33.99
N LEU A 71 8.23 9.23 34.52
CA LEU A 71 6.90 9.69 34.12
C LEU A 71 6.86 10.00 32.61
N HIS A 72 7.81 10.79 32.10
CA HIS A 72 7.84 11.12 30.67
C HIS A 72 8.09 9.91 29.78
N LEU A 73 9.02 9.02 30.15
CA LEU A 73 9.31 7.84 29.34
C LEU A 73 8.14 6.86 29.30
N VAL A 74 7.46 6.65 30.43
CA VAL A 74 6.32 5.73 30.50
C VAL A 74 5.10 6.31 29.80
N MET A 75 4.77 7.57 30.09
CA MET A 75 3.53 8.18 29.62
C MET A 75 3.64 8.75 28.21
N LEU A 76 4.78 9.33 27.84
CA LEU A 76 4.97 10.03 26.56
C LEU A 76 5.98 9.33 25.64
N GLY A 77 6.67 8.28 26.11
CA GLY A 77 7.68 7.57 25.31
C GLY A 77 8.98 8.35 25.06
N MET A 78 9.15 9.52 25.68
CA MET A 78 10.29 10.42 25.42
C MET A 78 10.90 10.98 26.71
N HIS A 79 12.11 11.52 26.59
CA HIS A 79 12.77 12.18 27.73
C HIS A 79 12.17 13.58 27.99
N PRO A 80 12.12 14.03 29.26
CA PRO A 80 11.84 15.44 29.56
C PRO A 80 12.99 16.31 29.07
N SER A 81 12.69 17.53 28.64
CA SER A 81 13.71 18.53 28.32
C SER A 81 14.48 18.96 29.59
N PRO A 82 15.72 19.45 29.45
CA PRO A 82 16.47 19.99 30.59
C PRO A 82 15.71 21.10 31.34
N GLY A 83 14.93 21.92 30.63
CA GLY A 83 14.11 22.97 31.22
C GLY A 83 12.98 22.42 32.08
N GLU A 84 12.26 21.40 31.61
CA GLU A 84 11.19 20.73 32.39
C GLU A 84 11.75 20.04 33.64
N VAL A 85 12.92 19.40 33.54
CA VAL A 85 13.61 18.82 34.69
C VAL A 85 13.95 19.89 35.72
N ALA A 86 14.59 20.99 35.29
CA ALA A 86 14.95 22.07 36.20
C ALA A 86 13.71 22.71 36.85
N ALA A 87 12.64 22.91 36.09
CA ALA A 87 11.39 23.46 36.60
C ALA A 87 10.77 22.54 37.68
N PHE A 88 10.69 21.23 37.44
CA PHE A 88 10.14 20.31 38.43
C PHE A 88 11.06 20.12 39.64
N VAL A 89 12.36 19.95 39.45
CA VAL A 89 13.29 19.68 40.55
C VAL A 89 13.32 20.84 41.55
N ASN A 90 13.22 22.08 41.05
CA ASN A 90 13.28 23.29 41.87
C ASN A 90 11.90 23.83 42.31
N ASP A 91 10.79 23.15 41.96
CA ASP A 91 9.45 23.58 42.36
C ASP A 91 9.22 23.33 43.87
N PRO A 92 9.12 24.39 44.70
CA PRO A 92 9.05 24.25 46.15
C PRO A 92 7.66 23.87 46.65
N ARG A 93 6.65 23.86 45.76
CA ARG A 93 5.28 23.60 46.15
C ARG A 93 5.12 22.15 46.63
N PRO A 94 4.32 21.92 47.69
CA PRO A 94 4.11 20.58 48.24
C PRO A 94 3.39 19.63 47.27
N ASP A 95 2.63 20.17 46.30
CA ASP A 95 1.87 19.44 45.27
C ASP A 95 2.57 19.42 43.89
N ALA A 96 3.88 19.74 43.86
CA ALA A 96 4.61 19.86 42.60
C ALA A 96 4.63 18.56 41.76
N TRP A 97 4.53 17.40 42.41
CA TRP A 97 4.48 16.10 41.74
C TRP A 97 3.13 15.87 41.07
N GLU A 98 2.04 16.06 41.81
CA GLU A 98 0.66 15.93 41.33
C GLU A 98 0.43 16.84 40.14
N ARG A 99 0.83 18.11 40.24
CA ARG A 99 0.70 19.04 39.11
C ARG A 99 1.58 18.68 37.91
N LEU A 100 2.72 18.00 38.12
CA LEU A 100 3.51 17.48 37.02
C LEU A 100 2.79 16.33 36.33
N VAL A 101 2.19 15.42 37.11
CA VAL A 101 1.38 14.32 36.61
C VAL A 101 0.22 14.86 35.78
N ASP A 102 -0.56 15.82 36.29
CA ASP A 102 -1.69 16.42 35.57
C ASP A 102 -1.24 17.00 34.21
N ARG A 103 -0.14 17.78 34.18
CA ARG A 103 0.39 18.32 32.93
C ARG A 103 0.82 17.25 31.93
N VAL A 104 1.39 16.15 32.40
CA VAL A 104 1.79 15.02 31.53
C VAL A 104 0.56 14.27 31.02
N LEU A 105 -0.49 14.16 31.83
CA LEU A 105 -1.75 13.53 31.42
C LEU A 105 -2.54 14.41 30.44
N GLU A 106 -2.37 15.73 30.50
CA GLU A 106 -2.94 16.70 29.54
C GLU A 106 -2.13 16.83 28.24
N ASP A 107 -0.95 16.21 28.17
CA ASP A 107 -0.06 16.33 27.02
C ASP A 107 -0.57 15.50 25.82
N PRO A 108 -0.74 16.08 24.61
CA PRO A 108 -1.28 15.36 23.46
C PRO A 108 -0.43 14.16 23.02
N ARG A 109 0.86 14.11 23.39
CA ARG A 109 1.74 12.98 23.11
C ARG A 109 1.37 11.74 23.92
N LEU A 110 0.57 11.88 24.98
CA LEU A 110 0.00 10.76 25.72
C LEU A 110 -0.83 9.88 24.78
N GLY A 111 -1.75 10.48 24.02
CA GLY A 111 -2.59 9.76 23.08
C GLY A 111 -1.78 9.08 21.99
N GLU A 112 -0.75 9.73 21.46
CA GLU A 112 0.17 9.12 20.48
C GLU A 112 0.86 7.87 21.05
N ARG A 113 1.37 7.97 22.28
CA ARG A 113 2.07 6.88 22.96
C ARG A 113 1.14 5.70 23.27
N TRP A 114 -0.03 5.96 23.82
CA TRP A 114 -0.96 4.89 24.21
C TRP A 114 -1.71 4.31 23.01
N ALA A 115 -1.99 5.10 21.98
CA ALA A 115 -2.52 4.60 20.72
C ALA A 115 -1.58 3.60 20.06
N GLN A 116 -0.26 3.78 20.12
CA GLN A 116 0.69 2.79 19.61
C GLN A 116 0.44 1.40 20.20
N HIS A 117 0.32 1.31 21.53
CA HIS A 117 0.04 0.05 22.22
C HIS A 117 -1.32 -0.54 21.81
N TRP A 118 -2.34 0.30 21.62
CA TRP A 118 -3.65 -0.14 21.14
C TRP A 118 -3.59 -0.68 19.71
N LEU A 119 -2.94 0.05 18.81
CA LEU A 119 -2.81 -0.28 17.39
C LEU A 119 -2.06 -1.60 17.18
N ASP A 120 -1.06 -1.89 18.03
CA ASP A 120 -0.37 -3.19 18.06
C ASP A 120 -1.33 -4.34 18.41
N VAL A 121 -2.17 -4.17 19.45
CA VAL A 121 -3.12 -5.20 19.91
C VAL A 121 -4.12 -5.55 18.80
N ILE A 122 -4.59 -4.56 18.06
CA ILE A 122 -5.60 -4.74 17.01
C ILE A 122 -5.00 -5.10 15.66
N ARG A 123 -3.67 -5.20 15.57
CA ARG A 123 -2.92 -5.58 14.36
C ARG A 123 -3.10 -4.56 13.24
N TYR A 124 -3.20 -3.29 13.60
CA TYR A 124 -3.31 -2.20 12.63
C TYR A 124 -2.06 -2.12 11.76
N GLY A 125 -2.25 -1.93 10.47
CA GLY A 125 -1.17 -1.66 9.53
C GLY A 125 -1.59 -0.66 8.47
N GLU A 126 -0.66 0.20 8.05
CA GLU A 126 -0.82 1.10 6.90
C GLU A 126 -0.59 0.38 5.56
N THR A 127 -0.60 -0.95 5.58
CA THR A 127 -0.48 -1.83 4.43
C THR A 127 -1.42 -3.03 4.58
N HIS A 128 -1.66 -3.80 3.53
CA HIS A 128 -2.55 -4.96 3.60
C HIS A 128 -2.00 -6.11 4.46
N GLY A 129 -0.70 -6.20 4.70
CA GLY A 129 -0.09 -7.14 5.63
C GLY A 129 -0.28 -8.62 5.25
N PHE A 130 -0.50 -8.92 3.96
CA PHE A 130 -0.70 -10.28 3.43
C PHE A 130 0.17 -10.51 2.18
N GLU A 131 -0.06 -11.61 1.43
CA GLU A 131 0.75 -12.05 0.27
C GLU A 131 1.10 -10.91 -0.72
N THR A 132 0.10 -10.09 -1.09
CA THR A 132 0.34 -8.84 -1.83
C THR A 132 0.27 -7.66 -0.87
N ASN A 133 1.41 -7.25 -0.32
CA ASN A 133 1.47 -6.17 0.64
C ASN A 133 1.43 -4.79 -0.05
N ARG A 134 0.24 -4.21 -0.25
CA ARG A 134 0.07 -2.83 -0.76
C ARG A 134 -0.22 -1.85 0.36
N GLU A 135 0.12 -0.59 0.15
CA GLU A 135 -0.19 0.52 1.04
C GLU A 135 -1.70 0.76 1.17
N ARG A 136 -2.13 1.21 2.34
CA ARG A 136 -3.49 1.69 2.67
C ARG A 136 -3.41 3.20 2.92
N PRO A 137 -3.45 4.04 1.86
CA PRO A 137 -3.20 5.49 1.98
C PRO A 137 -4.22 6.24 2.84
N ASN A 138 -5.33 5.60 3.17
CA ASN A 138 -6.48 6.10 3.89
C ASN A 138 -6.69 5.44 5.28
N ALA A 139 -5.73 4.66 5.79
CA ALA A 139 -5.85 3.99 7.09
C ALA A 139 -5.68 4.96 8.28
N TRP A 140 -4.92 6.03 8.08
CA TRP A 140 -4.54 7.01 9.11
C TRP A 140 -5.71 7.69 9.86
N PRO A 141 -6.91 7.94 9.29
CA PRO A 141 -8.01 8.55 10.05
C PRO A 141 -8.45 7.69 11.23
N PHE A 142 -8.40 6.37 11.10
CA PHE A 142 -8.69 5.46 12.22
C PHE A 142 -7.60 5.53 13.29
N ARG A 143 -6.32 5.56 12.90
CA ARG A 143 -5.19 5.76 13.83
C ARG A 143 -5.37 7.05 14.64
N ASP A 144 -5.67 8.16 13.96
CA ASP A 144 -5.85 9.46 14.59
C ASP A 144 -7.09 9.49 15.48
N TRP A 145 -8.17 8.80 15.09
CA TRP A 145 -9.34 8.62 15.96
C TRP A 145 -9.00 7.90 17.27
N VAL A 146 -8.11 6.91 17.25
CA VAL A 146 -7.64 6.22 18.47
C VAL A 146 -6.80 7.17 19.33
N VAL A 147 -5.88 7.93 18.73
CA VAL A 147 -5.08 8.96 19.42
C VAL A 147 -5.99 9.97 20.11
N ASP A 148 -6.99 10.49 19.40
CA ASP A 148 -7.96 11.45 19.91
C ASP A 148 -8.88 10.86 20.98
N ALA A 149 -9.17 9.55 20.93
CA ALA A 149 -9.95 8.88 21.97
C ALA A 149 -9.19 8.84 23.29
N PHE A 150 -7.88 8.54 23.26
CA PHE A 150 -7.03 8.60 24.45
C PHE A 150 -6.87 10.03 24.98
N ASN A 151 -6.57 10.99 24.11
CA ASN A 151 -6.35 12.38 24.52
C ASN A 151 -7.61 13.06 25.11
N ARG A 152 -8.80 12.61 24.71
CA ARG A 152 -10.07 13.12 25.26
C ARG A 152 -10.58 12.31 26.45
N ASP A 153 -9.80 11.35 26.94
CA ASP A 153 -10.19 10.41 28.00
C ASP A 153 -11.57 9.78 27.72
N LEU A 154 -11.74 9.27 26.49
CA LEU A 154 -13.02 8.71 26.06
C LEU A 154 -13.38 7.51 26.96
N PRO A 155 -14.57 7.50 27.60
CA PRO A 155 -14.96 6.39 28.45
C PRO A 155 -14.87 5.06 27.71
N TYR A 156 -14.28 4.05 28.37
CA TYR A 156 -13.93 2.78 27.74
C TYR A 156 -15.14 2.10 27.07
N ASP A 157 -16.34 2.17 27.67
CA ASP A 157 -17.56 1.62 27.09
C ASP A 157 -17.92 2.28 25.75
N ARG A 158 -17.67 3.59 25.61
CA ARG A 158 -17.87 4.34 24.37
C ARG A 158 -16.77 4.05 23.36
N PHE A 159 -15.53 3.89 23.82
CA PHE A 159 -14.40 3.52 22.97
C PHE A 159 -14.61 2.15 22.31
N VAL A 160 -15.07 1.15 23.08
CA VAL A 160 -15.41 -0.18 22.57
C VAL A 160 -16.57 -0.10 21.57
N ARG A 161 -17.67 0.59 21.92
CA ARG A 161 -18.83 0.76 21.03
C ARG A 161 -18.49 1.48 19.74
N GLY A 162 -17.64 2.50 19.80
CA GLY A 162 -17.17 3.24 18.62
C GLY A 162 -16.40 2.37 17.64
N GLN A 163 -15.70 1.33 18.13
CA GLN A 163 -14.95 0.40 17.29
C GLN A 163 -15.79 -0.73 16.71
N LEU A 164 -16.80 -1.21 17.45
CA LEU A 164 -17.65 -2.33 17.01
C LEU A 164 -18.88 -1.91 16.20
N ALA A 165 -19.42 -0.71 16.45
CA ALA A 165 -20.67 -0.22 15.87
C ALA A 165 -20.68 1.30 15.69
N GLY A 166 -19.50 1.92 15.54
CA GLY A 166 -19.36 3.36 15.39
C GLY A 166 -20.12 3.94 14.20
N ASP A 167 -20.23 3.22 13.09
CA ASP A 167 -21.02 3.61 11.92
C ASP A 167 -22.52 3.85 12.26
N ALA A 168 -23.08 3.05 13.16
CA ALA A 168 -24.45 3.20 13.67
C ALA A 168 -24.57 4.24 14.81
N LEU A 169 -23.45 4.63 15.42
CA LEU A 169 -23.40 5.47 16.63
C LEU A 169 -22.80 6.87 16.40
N GLY A 170 -22.59 7.27 15.14
CA GLY A 170 -22.02 8.59 14.80
C GLY A 170 -20.50 8.69 14.99
N SER A 171 -19.81 7.55 15.02
CA SER A 171 -18.36 7.41 15.14
C SER A 171 -17.82 6.47 14.05
N GLY A 172 -18.25 6.65 12.80
CA GLY A 172 -17.95 5.75 11.68
C GLY A 172 -16.46 5.56 11.38
N VAL A 173 -15.61 6.51 11.75
CA VAL A 173 -14.15 6.32 11.66
C VAL A 173 -13.68 5.20 12.59
N GLY A 174 -14.25 5.10 13.79
CA GLY A 174 -13.90 4.09 14.79
C GLY A 174 -14.12 2.65 14.30
N THR A 175 -15.09 2.41 13.40
CA THR A 175 -15.30 1.07 12.83
C THR A 175 -14.16 0.57 11.94
N GLY A 176 -13.16 1.40 11.66
CA GLY A 176 -11.91 0.97 11.05
C GLY A 176 -11.25 -0.21 11.79
N PHE A 177 -11.49 -0.37 13.10
CA PHE A 177 -11.07 -1.53 13.89
C PHE A 177 -11.39 -2.86 13.21
N LEU A 178 -12.59 -3.01 12.64
CA LEU A 178 -13.07 -4.28 12.08
C LEU A 178 -12.31 -4.70 10.81
N VAL A 179 -11.58 -3.77 10.19
CA VAL A 179 -10.87 -3.96 8.92
C VAL A 179 -9.39 -3.58 9.02
N ALA A 180 -8.89 -3.31 10.23
CA ALA A 180 -7.51 -2.84 10.46
C ALA A 180 -6.45 -3.92 10.24
N GLY A 181 -6.81 -5.20 10.42
CA GLY A 181 -5.92 -6.34 10.31
C GLY A 181 -5.57 -6.74 8.86
N PRO A 182 -4.79 -7.83 8.68
CA PRO A 182 -4.38 -8.30 7.35
C PRO A 182 -5.56 -8.55 6.40
N TYR A 183 -5.38 -8.22 5.12
CA TYR A 183 -6.40 -8.37 4.09
C TYR A 183 -5.84 -9.09 2.85
N ASP A 184 -6.49 -10.19 2.48
CA ASP A 184 -6.18 -10.93 1.25
C ASP A 184 -6.87 -10.26 0.05
N LEU A 185 -6.12 -9.38 -0.62
CA LEU A 185 -6.60 -8.59 -1.76
C LEU A 185 -6.80 -9.44 -3.03
N VAL A 186 -6.04 -10.54 -3.19
CA VAL A 186 -6.01 -11.30 -4.44
C VAL A 186 -7.05 -12.42 -4.37
N LYS A 187 -8.23 -12.13 -4.91
CA LYS A 187 -9.32 -13.12 -4.95
C LYS A 187 -9.07 -14.17 -6.03
N SER A 188 -9.27 -15.43 -5.68
CA SER A 188 -9.21 -16.54 -6.63
C SER A 188 -10.37 -16.50 -7.63
N GLN A 189 -10.15 -17.04 -8.84
CA GLN A 189 -11.23 -17.31 -9.79
C GLN A 189 -12.05 -18.55 -9.41
N ASP A 190 -11.52 -19.42 -8.54
CA ASP A 190 -12.26 -20.55 -7.95
C ASP A 190 -13.11 -20.05 -6.78
N ILE A 191 -14.43 -20.18 -6.93
CA ILE A 191 -15.41 -19.76 -5.92
C ILE A 191 -15.19 -20.41 -4.56
N ASN A 192 -14.74 -21.67 -4.49
CA ASN A 192 -14.50 -22.34 -3.20
C ASN A 192 -13.34 -21.68 -2.45
N LEU A 193 -12.29 -21.28 -3.18
CA LEU A 193 -11.17 -20.55 -2.61
C LEU A 193 -11.59 -19.15 -2.15
N THR A 194 -12.41 -18.45 -2.93
CA THR A 194 -12.96 -17.13 -2.53
C THR A 194 -13.81 -17.23 -1.26
N LEU A 195 -14.65 -18.25 -1.15
CA LEU A 195 -15.46 -18.51 0.05
C LEU A 195 -14.59 -18.85 1.26
N MET A 196 -13.52 -19.64 1.07
CA MET A 196 -12.57 -19.95 2.12
C MET A 196 -11.79 -18.71 2.59
N GLN A 197 -11.37 -17.84 1.67
CA GLN A 197 -10.76 -16.55 1.99
C GLN A 197 -11.71 -15.72 2.86
N ARG A 198 -12.99 -15.63 2.50
CA ARG A 198 -13.99 -14.92 3.30
C ARG A 198 -14.14 -15.50 4.71
N GLN A 199 -14.10 -16.82 4.86
CA GLN A 199 -14.14 -17.45 6.17
C GLN A 199 -12.90 -17.11 7.01
N ASN A 200 -11.72 -17.02 6.39
CA ASN A 200 -10.48 -16.61 7.07
C ASN A 200 -10.51 -15.12 7.49
N GLU A 201 -11.10 -14.24 6.68
CA GLU A 201 -11.32 -12.84 7.05
C GLU A 201 -12.20 -12.72 8.30
N LEU A 202 -13.35 -13.39 8.30
CA LEU A 202 -14.28 -13.38 9.44
C LEU A 202 -13.64 -13.97 10.70
N ASP A 203 -12.89 -15.06 10.58
CA ASP A 203 -12.10 -15.62 11.67
C ASP A 203 -11.07 -14.61 12.20
N GLY A 204 -10.40 -13.87 11.32
CA GLY A 204 -9.51 -12.78 11.69
C GLY A 204 -10.21 -11.69 12.54
N ILE A 205 -11.42 -11.29 12.17
CA ILE A 205 -12.22 -10.29 12.90
C ILE A 205 -12.64 -10.83 14.27
N ILE A 206 -13.14 -12.07 14.32
CA ILE A 206 -13.56 -12.73 15.57
C ILE A 206 -12.39 -12.85 16.54
N ASN A 207 -11.22 -13.30 16.06
CA ASN A 207 -10.03 -13.45 16.88
C ASN A 207 -9.54 -12.10 17.43
N THR A 208 -9.48 -11.06 16.59
CA THR A 208 -9.09 -9.71 17.05
C THR A 208 -10.04 -9.20 18.12
N THR A 209 -11.35 -9.32 17.86
CA THR A 209 -12.39 -8.85 18.78
C THR A 209 -12.32 -9.59 20.11
N GLY A 210 -12.22 -10.93 20.08
CA GLY A 210 -12.13 -11.77 21.26
C GLY A 210 -10.90 -11.46 22.10
N THR A 211 -9.72 -11.39 21.47
CA THR A 211 -8.47 -11.11 22.19
C THR A 211 -8.44 -9.67 22.71
N THR A 212 -8.90 -8.69 21.93
CA THR A 212 -8.84 -7.27 22.29
C THR A 212 -9.79 -6.92 23.43
N PHE A 213 -11.06 -7.33 23.33
CA PHE A 213 -12.09 -6.85 24.27
C PHE A 213 -12.47 -7.85 25.35
N LEU A 214 -12.32 -9.15 25.09
CA LEU A 214 -12.66 -10.21 26.05
C LEU A 214 -11.43 -10.82 26.71
N GLY A 215 -10.23 -10.62 26.15
CA GLY A 215 -9.02 -11.34 26.57
C GLY A 215 -9.07 -12.83 26.29
N LEU A 216 -9.90 -13.27 25.33
CA LEU A 216 -10.14 -14.68 25.00
C LEU A 216 -9.61 -15.04 23.60
N THR A 217 -9.00 -16.21 23.47
CA THR A 217 -8.51 -16.73 22.18
C THR A 217 -9.58 -17.57 21.48
N LEU A 218 -10.58 -16.91 20.91
CA LEU A 218 -11.77 -17.59 20.36
C LEU A 218 -11.48 -18.51 19.16
N GLY A 219 -10.30 -18.43 18.54
CA GLY A 219 -9.98 -19.15 17.30
C GLY A 219 -10.02 -20.67 17.42
N CYS A 220 -9.75 -21.25 18.59
CA CYS A 220 -9.90 -22.70 18.80
C CYS A 220 -11.36 -23.15 18.61
N ALA A 221 -12.33 -22.28 18.95
CA ALA A 221 -13.76 -22.57 18.86
C ALA A 221 -14.25 -22.71 17.40
N ARG A 222 -13.43 -22.38 16.40
CA ARG A 222 -13.75 -22.49 14.97
C ARG A 222 -14.07 -23.92 14.54
N CYS A 223 -13.34 -24.91 15.09
CA CYS A 223 -13.42 -26.31 14.67
C CYS A 223 -13.97 -27.25 15.74
N HIS A 224 -13.78 -26.92 17.02
CA HIS A 224 -14.22 -27.72 18.17
C HIS A 224 -14.49 -26.79 19.35
N ASP A 225 -15.25 -27.21 20.36
CA ASP A 225 -15.47 -26.37 21.54
C ASP A 225 -14.14 -25.94 22.16
N HIS A 226 -14.04 -24.70 22.61
CA HIS A 226 -12.80 -24.14 23.11
C HIS A 226 -12.26 -24.98 24.28
N LYS A 227 -10.95 -25.25 24.29
CA LYS A 227 -10.33 -26.23 25.19
C LYS A 227 -10.47 -25.88 26.67
N PHE A 228 -10.35 -24.59 27.00
CA PHE A 228 -10.30 -24.10 28.37
C PHE A 228 -11.48 -23.18 28.70
N ASP A 229 -11.70 -22.15 27.88
CA ASP A 229 -12.84 -21.23 28.02
C ASP A 229 -14.17 -21.88 27.61
N PRO A 230 -15.30 -21.46 28.22
CA PRO A 230 -16.62 -22.06 27.98
C PRO A 230 -17.28 -21.53 26.71
N VAL A 231 -16.55 -21.56 25.59
CA VAL A 231 -17.04 -21.11 24.28
C VAL A 231 -17.24 -22.32 23.39
N THR A 232 -18.49 -22.58 22.99
CA THR A 232 -18.80 -23.68 22.07
C THR A 232 -18.56 -23.29 20.61
N VAL A 233 -18.48 -24.28 19.72
CA VAL A 233 -18.51 -24.06 18.26
C VAL A 233 -19.75 -23.27 17.87
N ARG A 234 -20.90 -23.55 18.50
CA ARG A 234 -22.14 -22.82 18.26
C ARG A 234 -22.02 -21.34 18.61
N ASP A 235 -21.38 -21.00 19.72
CA ASP A 235 -21.15 -19.62 20.13
C ASP A 235 -20.23 -18.89 19.14
N TYR A 236 -19.17 -19.56 18.68
CA TYR A 236 -18.25 -19.02 17.68
C TYR A 236 -18.98 -18.65 16.37
N TYR A 237 -19.78 -19.55 15.80
CA TYR A 237 -20.51 -19.25 14.57
C TYR A 237 -21.69 -18.29 14.79
N SER A 238 -22.25 -18.22 16.00
CA SER A 238 -23.23 -17.18 16.36
C SER A 238 -22.58 -15.79 16.39
N LEU A 239 -21.35 -15.68 16.88
CA LEU A 239 -20.56 -14.46 16.84
C LEU A 239 -20.15 -14.10 15.40
N GLN A 240 -19.78 -15.09 14.57
CA GLN A 240 -19.49 -14.87 13.15
C GLN A 240 -20.67 -14.20 12.43
N ALA A 241 -21.91 -14.58 12.74
CA ALA A 241 -23.10 -14.00 12.13
C ALA A 241 -23.23 -12.49 12.36
N ILE A 242 -22.67 -11.95 13.47
CA ILE A 242 -22.65 -10.52 13.75
C ILE A 242 -21.74 -9.78 12.77
N PHE A 243 -20.59 -10.36 12.44
CA PHE A 243 -19.58 -9.75 11.57
C PHE A 243 -19.71 -10.13 10.09
N ALA A 244 -20.64 -11.04 9.75
CA ALA A 244 -20.82 -11.54 8.39
C ALA A 244 -21.05 -10.44 7.34
N GLY A 245 -21.60 -9.29 7.75
CA GLY A 245 -21.83 -8.12 6.89
C GLY A 245 -20.64 -7.16 6.72
N VAL A 246 -19.52 -7.35 7.42
CA VAL A 246 -18.35 -6.44 7.36
C VAL A 246 -17.56 -6.69 6.08
N ASN A 247 -17.41 -5.66 5.24
CA ASN A 247 -16.60 -5.71 4.02
C ASN A 247 -15.44 -4.70 4.08
N HIS A 248 -14.36 -5.00 3.37
CA HIS A 248 -13.26 -4.05 3.17
C HIS A 248 -13.60 -3.14 1.99
N GLU A 249 -13.88 -1.87 2.26
CA GLU A 249 -14.18 -0.87 1.24
C GLU A 249 -13.63 0.50 1.64
N GLU A 250 -13.43 1.34 0.63
CA GLU A 250 -13.16 2.77 0.81
C GLU A 250 -14.45 3.49 1.20
N ARG A 251 -14.40 4.25 2.30
CA ARG A 251 -15.53 5.08 2.74
C ARG A 251 -15.12 6.53 2.85
N ILE A 252 -16.01 7.42 2.42
CA ILE A 252 -15.88 8.85 2.68
C ILE A 252 -16.01 9.07 4.19
N VAL A 253 -14.95 9.57 4.82
CA VAL A 253 -14.99 9.98 6.22
C VAL A 253 -15.89 11.20 6.34
N GLU A 254 -17.00 11.05 7.06
CA GLU A 254 -17.88 12.16 7.43
C GLU A 254 -17.14 13.07 8.41
N GLN A 255 -16.43 14.06 7.88
CA GLN A 255 -15.84 15.12 8.69
C GLN A 255 -16.87 16.24 8.88
N PRO A 256 -17.04 16.77 10.10
CA PRO A 256 -17.74 18.03 10.29
C PRO A 256 -17.10 19.07 9.37
N SER A 257 -17.91 19.83 8.64
CA SER A 257 -17.38 20.91 7.80
C SER A 257 -16.70 21.95 8.71
N ASP A 258 -15.37 21.92 8.77
CA ASP A 258 -14.60 22.99 9.38
C ASP A 258 -14.30 24.05 8.29
N PRO A 259 -14.86 25.26 8.40
CA PRO A 259 -14.63 26.33 7.43
C PRO A 259 -13.15 26.71 7.30
N VAL A 260 -12.33 26.48 8.34
CA VAL A 260 -10.89 26.75 8.33
C VAL A 260 -10.17 25.71 7.48
N LEU A 261 -10.38 24.41 7.75
CA LEU A 261 -9.84 23.31 6.93
C LEU A 261 -10.30 23.40 5.47
N ALA A 262 -11.57 23.75 5.22
CA ALA A 262 -12.08 23.92 3.86
C ALA A 262 -11.36 25.05 3.10
N ARG A 263 -11.07 26.18 3.78
CA ARG A 263 -10.28 27.28 3.19
C ARG A 263 -8.83 26.84 2.94
N GLU A 264 -8.24 26.08 3.85
CA GLU A 264 -6.88 25.58 3.72
C GLU A 264 -6.74 24.55 2.58
N GLN A 265 -7.68 23.61 2.48
CA GLN A 265 -7.78 22.66 1.36
C GLN A 265 -7.95 23.38 0.02
N ALA A 266 -8.80 24.41 -0.04
CA ALA A 266 -8.97 25.22 -1.25
C ALA A 266 -7.66 25.95 -1.62
N LYS A 267 -6.95 26.51 -0.62
CA LYS A 267 -5.65 27.15 -0.81
C LYS A 267 -4.59 26.16 -1.32
N LEU A 268 -4.51 24.97 -0.72
CA LEU A 268 -3.58 23.91 -1.12
C LEU A 268 -3.90 23.37 -2.51
N SER A 269 -5.17 23.11 -2.83
CA SER A 269 -5.59 22.71 -4.18
C SER A 269 -5.21 23.77 -5.21
N GLY A 270 -5.46 25.05 -4.91
CA GLY A 270 -5.02 26.15 -5.78
C GLY A 270 -3.50 26.18 -6.01
N ARG A 271 -2.70 25.90 -4.97
CA ARG A 271 -1.24 25.77 -5.09
C ARG A 271 -0.83 24.55 -5.93
N ILE A 272 -1.49 23.41 -5.74
CA ILE A 272 -1.25 22.19 -6.53
C ILE A 272 -1.58 22.44 -8.00
N ASP A 273 -2.72 23.06 -8.29
CA ASP A 273 -3.11 23.37 -9.67
C ASP A 273 -2.16 24.39 -10.30
N SER A 274 -1.72 25.40 -9.55
CA SER A 274 -0.70 26.34 -10.01
C SER A 274 0.62 25.63 -10.31
N ALA A 275 1.11 24.80 -9.39
CA ALA A 275 2.34 24.03 -9.57
C ALA A 275 2.23 23.03 -10.73
N ARG A 276 1.06 22.40 -10.94
CA ARG A 276 0.81 21.52 -12.10
C ARG A 276 0.81 22.30 -13.41
N LYS A 277 0.21 23.49 -13.45
CA LYS A 277 0.24 24.38 -14.62
C LYS A 277 1.66 24.86 -14.92
N GLU A 278 2.43 25.18 -13.89
CA GLU A 278 3.82 25.59 -14.01
C GLU A 278 4.70 24.43 -14.50
N LEU A 279 4.54 23.23 -13.90
CA LEU A 279 5.17 22.00 -14.35
C LEU A 279 4.82 21.66 -15.80
N ALA A 280 3.58 21.88 -16.23
CA ALA A 280 3.17 21.68 -17.62
C ALA A 280 3.85 22.66 -18.58
N ARG A 281 4.11 23.90 -18.16
CA ARG A 281 4.88 24.89 -18.95
C ARG A 281 6.33 24.47 -19.12
N PHE A 282 6.94 23.91 -18.07
CA PHE A 282 8.29 23.35 -18.15
C PHE A 282 8.32 22.03 -18.96
N GLY A 283 7.30 21.17 -18.83
CA GLY A 283 7.16 19.94 -19.60
C GLY A 283 6.95 20.15 -21.10
N ALA A 284 6.51 21.34 -21.53
CA ALA A 284 6.46 21.74 -22.93
C ALA A 284 7.81 22.26 -23.48
N GLN A 285 8.77 22.56 -22.59
CA GLN A 285 10.09 23.12 -22.94
C GLN A 285 11.25 22.14 -22.73
N VAL A 286 11.04 21.06 -21.97
CA VAL A 286 12.02 19.97 -21.83
C VAL A 286 11.83 19.00 -22.99
N PRO A 287 12.82 18.82 -23.89
CA PRO A 287 12.78 17.73 -24.86
C PRO A 287 12.69 16.43 -24.08
N ARG A 288 11.58 15.69 -24.21
CA ARG A 288 11.54 14.31 -23.73
C ARG A 288 12.64 13.57 -24.47
N PHE A 289 13.76 13.28 -23.82
CA PHE A 289 14.62 12.21 -24.28
C PHE A 289 13.71 10.99 -24.45
N LYS A 290 13.66 10.46 -25.68
CA LYS A 290 12.96 9.21 -25.92
C LYS A 290 13.54 8.18 -24.95
N PRO A 291 12.72 7.35 -24.29
CA PRO A 291 13.25 6.38 -23.34
C PRO A 291 14.30 5.48 -24.03
N PRO A 292 15.27 4.92 -23.28
CA PRO A 292 16.17 3.92 -23.82
C PRO A 292 15.38 2.83 -24.54
N VAL A 293 15.95 2.26 -25.59
CA VAL A 293 15.28 1.18 -26.32
C VAL A 293 15.01 0.01 -25.37
N ASN A 294 13.89 -0.68 -25.55
CA ASN A 294 13.56 -1.85 -24.76
C ASN A 294 12.99 -2.96 -25.64
N ALA A 295 13.12 -4.20 -25.20
CA ALA A 295 12.72 -5.35 -26.01
C ALA A 295 11.20 -5.45 -26.25
N ARG A 296 10.38 -4.89 -25.35
CA ARG A 296 8.92 -5.01 -25.38
C ARG A 296 8.24 -4.04 -26.34
N GLY A 297 8.86 -2.90 -26.64
CA GLY A 297 8.26 -1.93 -27.55
C GLY A 297 8.93 -0.58 -27.54
N ASN A 298 9.15 -0.06 -28.73
CA ASN A 298 9.77 1.21 -29.01
C ASN A 298 8.86 1.99 -29.95
N GLU A 299 8.76 3.30 -29.74
CA GLU A 299 7.96 4.18 -30.57
C GLU A 299 8.81 5.36 -31.04
N GLU A 300 8.82 5.58 -32.35
CA GLU A 300 9.39 6.76 -32.99
C GLU A 300 8.27 7.70 -33.39
N VAL A 301 8.40 8.97 -32.99
CA VAL A 301 7.54 10.07 -33.44
C VAL A 301 8.45 11.12 -34.08
N PHE A 302 8.06 11.60 -35.27
CA PHE A 302 8.83 12.54 -36.07
C PHE A 302 7.90 13.43 -36.90
N GLU A 303 8.45 14.51 -37.45
CA GLU A 303 7.69 15.45 -38.30
C GLU A 303 7.00 14.70 -39.44
N PRO A 304 5.68 14.89 -39.65
CA PRO A 304 4.95 14.16 -40.67
C PRO A 304 5.56 14.31 -42.06
N VAL A 305 5.71 13.18 -42.74
CA VAL A 305 6.37 13.11 -44.05
C VAL A 305 5.63 12.12 -44.94
N GLN A 306 5.55 12.45 -46.24
CA GLN A 306 5.01 11.54 -47.23
C GLN A 306 6.03 10.42 -47.49
N ALA A 307 5.61 9.17 -47.38
CA ALA A 307 6.45 8.00 -47.57
C ALA A 307 5.68 6.91 -48.32
N ARG A 308 6.40 6.15 -49.14
CA ARG A 308 5.95 4.85 -49.69
C ARG A 308 6.85 3.72 -49.22
N PHE A 309 8.13 4.00 -49.03
CA PHE A 309 9.13 3.07 -48.52
C PHE A 309 9.58 3.55 -47.15
N VAL A 310 9.61 2.65 -46.17
CA VAL A 310 10.14 2.89 -44.83
C VAL A 310 11.15 1.81 -44.53
N ARG A 311 12.40 2.20 -44.25
CA ARG A 311 13.51 1.30 -43.98
C ARG A 311 14.00 1.48 -42.56
N PHE A 312 14.09 0.37 -41.84
CA PHE A 312 14.68 0.24 -40.53
C PHE A 312 16.11 -0.28 -40.69
N ASN A 313 17.09 0.62 -40.61
CA ASN A 313 18.51 0.27 -40.69
C ASN A 313 19.05 0.00 -39.29
N ILE A 314 19.59 -1.19 -39.06
CA ILE A 314 20.11 -1.63 -37.76
C ILE A 314 21.62 -1.79 -37.87
N ALA A 315 22.36 -0.80 -37.34
CA ALA A 315 23.81 -0.79 -37.35
C ALA A 315 24.39 -1.78 -36.31
N ARG A 316 23.78 -1.80 -35.11
CA ARG A 316 24.22 -2.63 -33.98
C ARG A 316 23.07 -3.07 -33.09
N THR A 317 23.20 -4.27 -32.53
CA THR A 317 22.34 -4.83 -31.48
C THR A 317 23.08 -4.92 -30.14
N ASN A 318 22.34 -5.15 -29.05
CA ASN A 318 22.96 -5.47 -27.77
C ASN A 318 23.65 -6.85 -27.76
N GLN A 319 23.15 -7.81 -28.53
CA GLN A 319 23.68 -9.17 -28.64
C GLN A 319 23.17 -9.86 -29.92
N SER A 320 24.04 -10.52 -30.69
CA SER A 320 23.68 -11.34 -31.88
C SER A 320 22.95 -10.61 -33.03
N GLU A 321 22.51 -11.30 -34.08
CA GLU A 321 21.83 -10.69 -35.24
C GLU A 321 20.46 -10.09 -34.85
N PRO A 322 20.06 -8.94 -35.41
CA PRO A 322 18.83 -8.27 -35.01
C PRO A 322 17.58 -9.11 -35.23
N CYS A 323 16.67 -8.99 -34.27
CA CYS A 323 15.37 -9.64 -34.26
C CYS A 323 14.28 -8.57 -34.08
N VAL A 324 13.29 -8.57 -34.96
CA VAL A 324 12.13 -7.67 -34.90
C VAL A 324 10.87 -8.53 -34.96
N ASP A 325 10.01 -8.44 -33.95
CA ASP A 325 8.76 -9.21 -33.94
C ASP A 325 7.73 -8.60 -34.89
N GLU A 326 7.52 -7.29 -34.81
CA GLU A 326 6.63 -6.54 -35.68
C GLU A 326 7.18 -5.13 -35.90
N LEU A 327 7.07 -4.65 -37.13
CA LEU A 327 7.32 -3.27 -37.56
C LEU A 327 6.02 -2.63 -38.04
N GLU A 328 5.54 -1.65 -37.29
CA GLU A 328 4.27 -0.97 -37.50
C GLU A 328 4.48 0.47 -37.94
N ILE A 329 3.74 0.93 -38.94
CA ILE A 329 3.83 2.28 -39.50
C ILE A 329 2.43 2.85 -39.49
N PHE A 330 2.24 4.02 -38.86
CA PHE A 330 0.91 4.60 -38.68
C PHE A 330 0.67 5.78 -39.61
N ALA A 331 -0.46 5.75 -40.32
CA ALA A 331 -0.93 6.88 -41.11
C ALA A 331 -1.34 8.05 -40.20
N LEU A 332 -1.01 9.28 -40.59
CA LEU A 332 -1.35 10.46 -39.78
C LEU A 332 -2.86 10.71 -39.69
N ALA A 333 -3.61 10.39 -40.75
CA ALA A 333 -5.01 10.79 -40.91
C ALA A 333 -5.95 10.09 -39.91
N ASP A 334 -5.76 8.80 -39.71
CA ASP A 334 -6.65 7.91 -38.95
C ASP A 334 -5.91 7.07 -37.91
N ASN A 335 -4.57 7.20 -37.85
CA ASN A 335 -3.71 6.45 -36.93
C ASN A 335 -3.79 4.92 -37.12
N GLU A 336 -4.12 4.46 -38.33
CA GLU A 336 -4.16 3.04 -38.70
C GLU A 336 -2.75 2.49 -38.99
N ASN A 337 -2.47 1.24 -38.61
CA ASN A 337 -1.24 0.55 -38.97
C ASN A 337 -1.29 0.12 -40.45
N ILE A 338 -0.62 0.89 -41.30
CA ILE A 338 -0.56 0.67 -42.75
C ILE A 338 0.64 -0.20 -43.18
N ALA A 339 1.45 -0.70 -42.24
CA ALA A 339 2.56 -1.60 -42.53
C ALA A 339 2.13 -3.06 -42.75
N LEU A 340 0.90 -3.41 -42.38
CA LEU A 340 0.42 -4.79 -42.39
C LEU A 340 0.44 -5.41 -43.79
N ALA A 341 0.87 -6.67 -43.89
CA ALA A 341 0.77 -7.44 -45.13
C ALA A 341 -0.69 -7.56 -45.60
N SER A 342 -1.64 -7.67 -44.67
CA SER A 342 -3.09 -7.66 -44.95
C SER A 342 -3.60 -6.34 -45.52
N ALA A 343 -2.91 -5.23 -45.26
CA ALA A 343 -3.17 -3.91 -45.86
C ALA A 343 -2.50 -3.74 -47.24
N GLY A 344 -1.85 -4.79 -47.76
CA GLY A 344 -1.18 -4.79 -49.05
C GLY A 344 0.28 -4.32 -49.03
N ALA A 345 0.85 -4.07 -47.85
CA ALA A 345 2.25 -3.70 -47.71
C ALA A 345 3.17 -4.92 -47.92
N ARG A 346 4.39 -4.68 -48.42
CA ARG A 346 5.37 -5.73 -48.75
C ARG A 346 6.66 -5.52 -47.98
N ALA A 347 7.11 -6.55 -47.26
CA ALA A 347 8.38 -6.53 -46.55
C ALA A 347 9.54 -7.00 -47.44
N THR A 348 10.68 -6.34 -47.36
CA THR A 348 11.98 -6.77 -47.90
C THR A 348 13.07 -6.57 -46.85
N ALA A 349 14.17 -7.32 -46.91
CA ALA A 349 15.24 -7.20 -45.92
C ALA A 349 16.62 -7.48 -46.53
N SER A 350 17.68 -7.11 -45.81
CA SER A 350 19.07 -7.41 -46.16
C SER A 350 19.37 -8.91 -46.19
N GLY A 351 18.56 -9.72 -45.50
CA GLY A 351 18.61 -11.18 -45.49
C GLY A 351 17.81 -11.77 -44.33
N VAL A 352 17.65 -13.09 -44.34
CA VAL A 352 16.86 -13.85 -43.36
C VAL A 352 17.70 -14.99 -42.81
N TYR A 353 17.80 -15.09 -41.48
CA TYR A 353 18.52 -16.18 -40.82
C TYR A 353 17.81 -17.52 -41.07
N LEU A 354 18.55 -18.51 -41.59
CA LEU A 354 17.99 -19.80 -41.99
C LEU A 354 16.70 -19.64 -42.83
N ASP A 355 16.81 -18.91 -43.93
CA ASP A 355 15.68 -18.62 -44.84
C ASP A 355 14.97 -19.92 -45.26
N GLY A 356 13.67 -20.02 -44.94
CA GLY A 356 12.87 -21.25 -45.10
C GLY A 356 13.19 -22.43 -44.15
N GLY A 357 14.29 -22.36 -43.39
CA GLY A 357 14.74 -23.41 -42.45
C GLY A 357 14.30 -23.20 -41.00
N ASN A 358 13.77 -22.03 -40.64
CA ASN A 358 13.27 -21.74 -39.29
C ASN A 358 11.86 -21.10 -39.32
N PRO A 359 10.77 -21.85 -39.09
CA PRO A 359 9.42 -21.38 -39.34
C PRO A 359 8.95 -20.22 -38.44
N ILE A 360 9.65 -19.95 -37.34
CA ILE A 360 9.28 -18.89 -36.38
C ILE A 360 10.06 -17.58 -36.57
N HIS A 361 11.09 -17.58 -37.42
CA HIS A 361 11.97 -16.43 -37.69
C HIS A 361 12.06 -16.14 -39.20
N GLN A 362 10.99 -15.61 -39.80
CA GLN A 362 10.87 -15.41 -41.25
C GLN A 362 10.47 -13.95 -41.56
N LEU A 363 10.88 -13.45 -42.74
CA LEU A 363 10.58 -12.07 -43.15
C LEU A 363 9.09 -11.76 -43.18
N ALA A 364 8.25 -12.72 -43.60
CA ALA A 364 6.80 -12.56 -43.67
C ALA A 364 6.13 -12.32 -42.31
N LEU A 365 6.87 -12.46 -41.20
CA LEU A 365 6.35 -12.32 -39.84
C LEU A 365 6.52 -10.90 -39.30
N VAL A 366 7.39 -10.08 -39.90
CA VAL A 366 7.72 -8.73 -39.39
C VAL A 366 6.59 -7.71 -39.54
N ASN A 367 5.53 -8.05 -40.28
CA ASN A 367 4.39 -7.19 -40.53
C ASN A 367 3.07 -7.98 -40.68
N ASP A 368 2.95 -9.08 -39.94
CA ASP A 368 1.79 -9.98 -40.00
C ASP A 368 0.66 -9.58 -39.02
N GLY A 369 0.90 -8.56 -38.19
CA GLY A 369 -0.03 -8.07 -37.17
C GLY A 369 -0.07 -8.91 -35.90
N ARG A 370 0.86 -9.86 -35.72
CA ARG A 370 1.02 -10.69 -34.52
C ARG A 370 2.37 -10.37 -33.88
N TYR A 371 2.51 -10.71 -32.61
CA TYR A 371 3.67 -10.29 -31.82
C TYR A 371 4.36 -11.48 -31.16
N GLY A 372 5.58 -11.22 -30.66
CA GLY A 372 6.33 -12.15 -29.85
C GLY A 372 7.40 -12.92 -30.62
N ASN A 373 8.35 -13.48 -29.87
CA ASN A 373 9.52 -14.16 -30.43
C ASN A 373 9.21 -15.28 -31.44
N SER A 374 8.07 -15.99 -31.31
CA SER A 374 7.70 -17.07 -32.24
C SER A 374 7.17 -16.57 -33.60
N ARG A 375 7.05 -15.25 -33.75
CA ARG A 375 6.53 -14.52 -34.90
C ARG A 375 7.45 -13.35 -35.22
N SER A 376 8.72 -13.60 -35.51
CA SER A 376 9.66 -12.51 -35.77
C SER A 376 10.45 -12.68 -37.05
N TRP A 377 11.15 -11.64 -37.45
CA TRP A 377 12.21 -11.71 -38.46
C TRP A 377 13.57 -11.60 -37.75
N ILE A 378 14.52 -12.46 -38.17
CA ILE A 378 15.93 -12.36 -37.77
C ILE A 378 16.78 -12.15 -39.02
N ALA A 379 17.66 -11.15 -38.98
CA ALA A 379 18.62 -10.93 -40.05
C ALA A 379 19.69 -12.03 -40.11
N ASN A 380 20.23 -12.32 -41.28
CA ASN A 380 21.36 -13.25 -41.44
C ASN A 380 22.75 -12.61 -41.24
N SER A 381 22.79 -11.34 -40.82
CA SER A 381 24.02 -10.59 -40.55
C SER A 381 23.91 -9.91 -39.19
N SER A 382 25.02 -9.88 -38.45
CA SER A 382 25.13 -9.23 -37.14
C SER A 382 25.44 -7.74 -37.22
N THR A 383 25.77 -7.20 -38.40
CA THR A 383 26.05 -5.78 -38.63
C THR A 383 25.35 -5.27 -39.89
N ASN A 384 24.97 -3.98 -39.86
CA ASN A 384 24.37 -3.26 -41.00
C ASN A 384 23.17 -3.99 -41.66
N ALA A 385 22.35 -4.65 -40.84
CA ALA A 385 21.13 -5.29 -41.33
C ALA A 385 20.04 -4.25 -41.57
N TRP A 386 19.09 -4.54 -42.45
CA TRP A 386 17.92 -3.68 -42.63
C TRP A 386 16.68 -4.50 -42.95
N VAL A 387 15.52 -4.00 -42.54
CA VAL A 387 14.20 -4.43 -42.98
C VAL A 387 13.43 -3.23 -43.49
N GLN A 388 12.65 -3.42 -44.54
CA GLN A 388 11.94 -2.36 -45.24
C GLN A 388 10.49 -2.79 -45.47
N ILE A 389 9.57 -1.84 -45.29
CA ILE A 389 8.18 -1.96 -45.69
C ILE A 389 7.92 -1.04 -46.88
N GLU A 390 7.48 -1.62 -48.00
CA GLU A 390 6.82 -0.89 -49.07
C GLU A 390 5.32 -0.85 -48.79
N LEU A 391 4.78 0.35 -48.58
CA LEU A 391 3.35 0.59 -48.37
C LEU A 391 2.59 0.40 -49.69
N ALA A 392 1.34 -0.08 -49.61
CA ALA A 392 0.49 -0.31 -50.78
C ALA A 392 0.27 0.96 -51.64
N LYS A 393 0.28 2.12 -51.00
CA LYS A 393 0.21 3.45 -51.62
C LYS A 393 1.00 4.46 -50.78
N PRO A 394 1.52 5.56 -51.36
CA PRO A 394 2.12 6.63 -50.58
C PRO A 394 1.16 7.19 -49.53
N ALA A 395 1.66 7.44 -48.32
CA ALA A 395 0.90 7.98 -47.20
C ALA A 395 1.73 8.96 -46.38
N THR A 396 1.09 9.91 -45.70
CA THR A 396 1.74 10.77 -44.72
C THR A 396 1.83 10.02 -43.39
N ILE A 397 3.05 9.85 -42.87
CA ILE A 397 3.33 9.13 -41.63
C ILE A 397 4.11 10.04 -40.68
N GLY A 398 3.92 9.85 -39.38
CA GLY A 398 4.70 10.55 -38.34
C GLY A 398 5.02 9.66 -37.13
N ARG A 399 4.71 8.36 -37.23
CA ARG A 399 4.78 7.43 -36.10
C ARG A 399 5.10 6.01 -36.56
N ILE A 400 6.11 5.41 -35.96
CA ILE A 400 6.55 4.02 -36.20
C ILE A 400 6.65 3.31 -34.84
N LYS A 401 6.18 2.06 -34.75
CA LYS A 401 6.42 1.20 -33.60
C LYS A 401 7.17 -0.05 -34.01
N TRP A 402 8.03 -0.54 -33.12
CA TRP A 402 8.73 -1.79 -33.32
C TRP A 402 9.10 -2.42 -31.98
N ALA A 403 9.23 -3.74 -31.94
CA ALA A 403 9.76 -4.45 -30.77
C ALA A 403 10.66 -5.61 -31.19
N ARG A 404 11.44 -6.11 -30.23
CA ARG A 404 12.20 -7.37 -30.40
C ARG A 404 11.36 -8.56 -29.94
N ASP A 405 10.62 -8.39 -28.85
CA ASP A 405 9.69 -9.39 -28.28
C ASP A 405 8.71 -8.70 -27.34
N ARG A 406 7.52 -8.40 -27.87
CA ARG A 406 6.46 -7.72 -27.13
C ARG A 406 5.91 -8.53 -25.96
N GLU A 407 6.03 -9.86 -26.03
CA GLU A 407 5.66 -10.75 -24.92
C GLU A 407 6.67 -10.69 -23.76
N GLY A 408 7.86 -10.12 -24.01
CA GLY A 408 8.86 -9.82 -22.99
C GLY A 408 9.57 -11.04 -22.41
N ARG A 409 9.67 -12.14 -23.17
CA ARG A 409 10.41 -13.35 -22.78
C ARG A 409 11.90 -13.20 -23.03
N TYR A 410 12.28 -12.39 -24.02
CA TYR A 410 13.67 -12.23 -24.44
C TYR A 410 14.08 -10.77 -24.59
N ASN A 411 15.35 -10.47 -24.34
CA ASN A 411 15.91 -9.12 -24.41
C ASN A 411 17.23 -9.03 -25.20
N ASP A 412 17.74 -10.14 -25.73
CA ASP A 412 18.86 -10.20 -26.70
C ASP A 412 18.41 -9.70 -28.07
N ARG A 413 19.34 -9.50 -29.03
CA ARG A 413 19.04 -9.13 -30.44
C ARG A 413 18.27 -7.83 -30.61
N LEU A 414 18.24 -7.01 -29.56
CA LEU A 414 17.58 -5.70 -29.55
C LEU A 414 18.44 -4.71 -30.35
N ALA A 415 17.85 -4.06 -31.35
CA ALA A 415 18.49 -2.97 -32.06
C ALA A 415 18.76 -1.80 -31.08
N VAL A 416 20.03 -1.44 -30.93
CA VAL A 416 20.47 -0.35 -30.02
C VAL A 416 21.11 0.81 -30.76
N GLU A 417 21.62 0.57 -31.98
CA GLU A 417 22.03 1.62 -32.91
C GLU A 417 21.30 1.43 -34.23
N TYR A 418 20.45 2.40 -34.57
CA TYR A 418 19.62 2.32 -35.76
C TYR A 418 19.20 3.69 -36.31
N THR A 419 18.73 3.67 -37.56
CA THR A 419 18.01 4.77 -38.20
C THR A 419 16.74 4.28 -38.88
N PHE A 420 15.72 5.14 -38.92
CA PHE A 420 14.59 4.99 -39.82
C PHE A 420 14.73 5.98 -40.97
N GLU A 421 14.66 5.47 -42.18
CA GLU A 421 14.71 6.23 -43.40
C GLU A 421 13.42 6.03 -44.19
N VAL A 422 12.97 7.08 -44.86
CA VAL A 422 11.77 7.04 -45.70
C VAL A 422 12.07 7.55 -47.10
N ALA A 423 11.29 7.09 -48.06
CA ALA A 423 11.30 7.60 -49.43
C ALA A 423 9.91 7.47 -50.06
N THR A 424 9.56 8.38 -50.97
CA THR A 424 8.38 8.24 -51.85
C THR A 424 8.70 7.41 -53.09
N GLU A 425 9.95 7.52 -53.57
CA GLU A 425 10.50 6.77 -54.70
C GLU A 425 11.73 5.95 -54.25
N PRO A 426 12.00 4.78 -54.83
CA PRO A 426 13.16 3.99 -54.47
C PRO A 426 14.48 4.77 -54.64
N GLY A 427 15.33 4.77 -53.60
CA GLY A 427 16.69 5.34 -53.66
C GLY A 427 16.84 6.79 -53.19
N GLN A 428 15.75 7.53 -52.98
CA GLN A 428 15.79 8.89 -52.41
C GLN A 428 15.46 8.88 -50.91
N TRP A 429 16.42 8.40 -50.11
CA TRP A 429 16.23 8.19 -48.67
C TRP A 429 16.41 9.46 -47.86
N ARG A 430 15.51 9.69 -46.91
CA ARG A 430 15.61 10.71 -45.87
C ARG A 430 15.49 10.07 -44.50
N THR A 431 16.45 10.32 -43.62
CA THR A 431 16.36 9.91 -42.21
C THR A 431 15.28 10.72 -41.48
N VAL A 432 14.40 10.03 -40.76
CA VAL A 432 13.28 10.64 -40.00
C VAL A 432 13.37 10.39 -38.51
N ALA A 433 14.05 9.32 -38.09
CA ALA A 433 14.33 9.02 -36.69
C ALA A 433 15.63 8.22 -36.57
N SER A 434 16.27 8.28 -35.41
CA SER A 434 17.45 7.49 -35.09
C SER A 434 17.49 7.16 -33.61
N SER A 435 18.33 6.20 -33.22
CA SER A 435 18.59 5.92 -31.80
C SER A 435 19.49 6.96 -31.13
N ALA A 436 20.06 7.92 -31.86
CA ALA A 436 21.02 8.89 -31.32
C ALA A 436 20.37 9.92 -30.38
N ASP A 437 19.04 10.06 -30.41
CA ASP A 437 18.25 10.89 -29.48
C ASP A 437 17.71 10.11 -28.28
N ARG A 438 18.11 8.84 -28.13
CA ARG A 438 17.82 7.98 -26.98
C ARG A 438 19.06 7.83 -26.11
N PRO A 439 18.91 7.76 -24.77
CA PRO A 439 20.02 7.39 -23.90
C PRO A 439 20.52 5.97 -24.22
N PRO A 440 21.81 5.68 -23.98
CA PRO A 440 22.37 4.34 -24.17
C PRO A 440 21.61 3.31 -23.35
N THR A 441 21.25 2.20 -23.99
CA THR A 441 20.75 1.01 -23.29
C THR A 441 21.94 0.32 -22.62
N GLY A 442 22.00 0.38 -21.29
CA GLY A 442 23.09 -0.17 -20.50
C GLY A 442 23.34 -1.66 -20.80
N ASP A 443 24.56 -1.95 -21.21
CA ASP A 443 25.25 -3.22 -21.11
C ASP A 443 25.47 -3.58 -19.64
N GLY A 444 24.38 -3.95 -18.95
CA GLY A 444 24.40 -4.39 -17.56
C GLY A 444 24.32 -3.25 -16.55
N THR A 445 23.24 -3.26 -15.75
CA THR A 445 23.11 -2.55 -14.47
C THR A 445 23.43 -1.04 -14.45
N GLN A 446 22.41 -0.21 -14.70
CA GLN A 446 22.02 0.99 -13.91
C GLN A 446 21.29 1.98 -14.82
N THR A 447 19.96 1.96 -14.79
CA THR A 447 19.16 3.11 -15.21
C THR A 447 19.31 4.17 -14.11
N LYS A 448 20.43 4.88 -14.11
CA LYS A 448 20.72 5.93 -13.12
C LYS A 448 19.80 7.13 -13.36
N LEU A 449 19.33 7.71 -12.26
CA LEU A 449 18.56 8.96 -12.15
C LEU A 449 19.15 10.15 -12.92
N GLU A 450 20.37 10.05 -13.44
CA GLU A 450 21.11 11.11 -14.13
C GLU A 450 20.45 11.57 -15.46
N TYR A 451 19.44 10.86 -15.97
CA TYR A 451 18.69 11.24 -17.18
C TYR A 451 17.32 11.91 -16.90
N LEU A 452 16.96 12.09 -15.62
CA LEU A 452 15.69 12.72 -15.19
C LEU A 452 15.89 14.09 -14.52
N LEU A 453 17.13 14.57 -14.45
CA LEU A 453 17.52 15.92 -14.04
C LEU A 453 18.08 16.67 -15.25
#